data_AF-A0A3M0ZW30-F1
#
_entry.id   AF-A0A3M0ZW30-F1
#
_cell.length_a   1.000
_cell.length_b   1.000
_cell.length_c   1.000
_cell.angle_alpha   90.00
_cell.angle_beta   90.00
_cell.angle_gamma   90.00
#
_symmetry.space_group_name_H-M   'P 1'
#
loop_
_entity.id
_entity.type
_entity.pdbx_description
1 polymer ?
#
loop_
_entity_poly.entity_id
_entity_poly.type
_entity_poly.pdbx_seq_one_letter_code
_entity_poly.pdbx_strand_id
1 'polypeptide(L)'
;RRLAEETLALARARGIGLGREAVDQAVTMARAMPADVRASLAHDLAAGKRLESDWLMGAVARLARDAGIEAPANETVAALLAPWKNGIGDQRSGSRPAEQKDRGEPGR
;
A
#
# COMPACT_ATOMS: atom_id res chain seq x y z
N ARG A 1 3.58 2.19 15.30
CA ARG A 1 3.54 3.53 15.94
C ARG A 1 3.70 4.63 14.90
N ARG A 2 4.85 4.76 14.22
CA ARG A 2 5.11 5.82 13.22
C ARG A 2 3.99 6.00 12.17
N LEU A 3 3.47 4.91 11.61
CA LEU A 3 2.32 4.95 10.68
C LEU A 3 1.11 5.70 11.25
N ALA A 4 0.78 5.46 12.53
CA ALA A 4 -0.34 6.11 13.20
C ALA A 4 -0.05 7.58 13.54
N GLU A 5 1.21 7.92 13.85
CA GLU A 5 1.63 9.31 14.09
C GLU A 5 1.46 10.17 12.83
N GLU A 6 1.84 9.63 11.67
CA GLU A 6 1.65 10.28 10.37
C GLU A 6 0.17 10.46 10.04
N THR A 7 -0.66 9.43 10.28
CA THR A 7 -2.12 9.54 10.11
C THR A 7 -2.73 10.59 11.04
N LEU A 8 -2.25 10.70 12.29
CA LEU A 8 -2.70 11.74 13.22
C LEU A 8 -2.25 13.14 12.77
N ALA A 9 -1.02 13.29 12.26
CA ALA A 9 -0.55 14.55 11.69
C ALA A 9 -1.43 14.99 10.50
N LEU A 10 -1.78 14.05 9.62
CA LEU A 10 -2.74 14.28 8.53
C LEU A 10 -4.12 14.69 9.04
N ALA A 11 -4.67 14.00 10.05
CA ALA A 11 -5.96 14.35 10.62
C ALA A 11 -5.96 15.81 11.13
N ARG A 12 -4.92 16.22 11.84
CA ARG A 12 -4.76 17.60 12.32
C ARG A 12 -4.62 18.62 11.20
N ALA A 13 -3.82 18.33 10.18
CA ALA A 13 -3.66 19.20 9.02
C ALA A 13 -4.99 19.43 8.28
N ARG A 14 -5.92 18.49 8.39
CA ARG A 14 -7.27 18.56 7.81
C ARG A 14 -8.35 19.06 8.78
N GLY A 15 -7.97 19.54 9.96
CA GLY A 15 -8.92 20.05 10.96
C GLY A 15 -9.79 18.98 11.62
N ILE A 16 -9.41 17.70 11.56
CA ILE A 16 -10.13 16.60 12.19
C ILE A 16 -9.66 16.50 13.65
N GLY A 17 -10.60 16.64 14.59
CA GLY A 17 -10.35 16.67 16.03
C GLY A 17 -10.01 15.30 16.66
N LEU A 18 -8.95 14.64 16.21
CA LEU A 18 -8.40 13.47 16.88
C LEU A 18 -7.44 13.89 18.00
N GLY A 19 -7.65 13.34 19.20
CA GLY A 19 -6.79 13.58 20.36
C GLY A 19 -5.39 12.99 20.19
N ARG A 20 -4.45 13.39 21.07
CA ARG A 20 -3.05 12.94 21.02
C ARG A 20 -2.91 11.46 21.35
N GLU A 21 -3.80 10.97 22.19
CA GLU A 21 -3.95 9.60 22.64
C GLU A 21 -4.33 8.62 21.52
N ALA A 22 -4.81 9.10 20.37
CA ALA A 22 -5.25 8.25 19.26
C ALA A 22 -4.14 7.29 18.78
N VAL A 23 -2.87 7.73 18.80
CA VAL A 23 -1.72 6.87 18.44
C VAL A 23 -1.56 5.74 19.45
N ASP A 24 -1.64 6.03 20.74
CA ASP A 24 -1.48 5.04 21.80
C ASP A 24 -2.64 4.05 21.82
N GLN A 25 -3.86 4.53 21.59
CA GLN A 25 -5.04 3.67 21.43
C GLN A 25 -4.88 2.74 20.23
N ALA A 26 -4.50 3.24 19.06
CA ALA A 26 -4.28 2.41 17.87
C ALA A 26 -3.19 1.35 18.09
N VAL A 27 -2.07 1.71 18.74
CA VAL A 27 -0.99 0.76 19.07
C VAL A 27 -1.45 -0.27 20.10
N THR A 28 -2.22 0.15 21.10
CA THR A 28 -2.75 -0.75 22.14
C THR A 28 -3.72 -1.75 21.53
N MET A 29 -4.66 -1.29 20.68
CA MET A 29 -5.59 -2.16 19.96
C MET A 29 -4.84 -3.18 19.10
N ALA A 30 -3.83 -2.75 18.34
CA ALA A 30 -3.04 -3.66 17.51
C ALA A 30 -2.27 -4.70 18.34
N ARG A 31 -1.80 -4.35 19.55
CA ARG A 31 -1.11 -5.27 20.46
C ARG A 31 -2.04 -6.21 21.22
N ALA A 32 -3.29 -5.82 21.40
CA ALA A 32 -4.30 -6.62 22.10
C ALA A 32 -4.93 -7.70 21.21
N MET A 33 -4.69 -7.69 19.90
CA MET A 33 -5.17 -8.72 19.00
C MET A 33 -4.59 -10.09 19.38
N PRO A 34 -5.41 -11.16 19.39
CA PRO A 34 -4.92 -12.53 19.59
C PRO A 34 -3.83 -12.90 18.58
N ALA A 35 -2.89 -13.76 18.99
CA ALA A 35 -1.72 -14.10 18.18
C ALA A 35 -2.04 -14.82 16.86
N ASP A 36 -3.20 -15.48 16.78
CA ASP A 36 -3.73 -16.17 15.62
C ASP A 36 -4.52 -15.25 14.68
N VAL A 37 -4.88 -14.04 15.12
CA VAL A 37 -5.59 -13.07 14.30
C VAL A 37 -4.61 -12.28 13.44
N ARG A 38 -4.88 -12.24 12.13
CA ARG A 38 -4.16 -11.40 11.17
C ARG A 38 -5.09 -10.37 10.54
N ALA A 39 -4.52 -9.25 10.12
CA ALA A 39 -5.23 -8.23 9.36
C ALA A 39 -5.73 -8.78 8.00
N SER A 40 -6.86 -8.27 7.51
CA SER A 40 -7.42 -8.58 6.18
C SER A 40 -6.38 -8.48 5.07
N LEU A 41 -5.66 -7.36 5.03
CA LEU A 41 -4.58 -7.13 4.07
C LEU A 41 -3.51 -8.23 4.08
N ALA A 42 -3.17 -8.77 5.27
CA ALA A 42 -2.21 -9.85 5.40
C ALA A 42 -2.79 -11.19 4.90
N HIS A 43 -4.07 -11.44 5.11
CA HIS A 43 -4.77 -12.58 4.51
C HIS A 43 -4.81 -12.48 2.98
N ASP A 44 -5.14 -11.31 2.44
CA ASP A 44 -5.20 -11.10 0.98
C ASP A 44 -3.83 -11.23 0.33
N LEU A 45 -2.78 -10.72 0.96
CA LEU A 45 -1.40 -10.92 0.51
C LEU A 45 -1.03 -12.42 0.49
N ALA A 46 -1.32 -13.15 1.56
CA ALA A 46 -1.05 -14.59 1.62
C ALA A 46 -1.88 -15.40 0.59
N ALA A 47 -3.11 -14.96 0.30
CA ALA A 47 -3.98 -15.57 -0.69
C ALA A 47 -3.70 -15.10 -2.14
N GLY A 48 -2.72 -14.21 -2.35
CA GLY A 48 -2.40 -13.65 -3.66
C GLY A 48 -3.51 -12.81 -4.28
N LYS A 49 -4.43 -12.30 -3.46
CA LYS A 49 -5.53 -11.43 -3.87
C LYS A 49 -5.06 -9.99 -4.07
N ARG A 50 -5.90 -9.20 -4.73
CA ARG A 50 -5.71 -7.74 -4.84
C ARG A 50 -5.68 -7.13 -3.43
N LEU A 51 -4.74 -6.20 -3.21
CA LEU A 51 -4.53 -5.57 -1.92
C LEU A 51 -5.25 -4.21 -1.85
N GLU A 52 -5.62 -3.85 -0.63
CA GLU A 52 -6.15 -2.53 -0.28
C GLU A 52 -5.05 -1.53 0.12
N SER A 53 -3.77 -1.82 -0.16
CA SER A 53 -2.63 -0.96 0.22
C SER A 53 -2.73 0.47 -0.33
N ASP A 54 -3.27 0.66 -1.55
CA ASP A 54 -3.50 1.97 -2.16
C ASP A 54 -4.60 2.79 -1.43
N TRP A 55 -5.52 2.10 -0.74
CA TRP A 55 -6.63 2.69 0.02
C TRP A 55 -6.32 2.90 1.50
N LEU A 56 -5.31 2.21 2.02
CA LEU A 56 -4.82 2.37 3.38
C LEU A 56 -3.61 3.31 3.42
N MET A 57 -2.39 2.76 3.36
CA MET A 57 -1.15 3.53 3.47
C MET A 57 -0.96 4.48 2.27
N GLY A 58 -1.33 4.03 1.06
CA GLY A 58 -1.29 4.87 -0.13
C GLY A 58 -2.25 6.06 -0.07
N ALA A 59 -3.39 5.90 0.60
CA ALA A 59 -4.32 7.00 0.83
C ALA A 59 -3.74 8.00 1.82
N VAL A 60 -3.18 7.55 2.95
CA VAL A 60 -2.53 8.46 3.91
C VAL A 60 -1.41 9.26 3.23
N ALA A 61 -0.53 8.61 2.46
CA ALA A 61 0.54 9.27 1.72
C ALA A 61 0.03 10.34 0.73
N ARG A 62 -0.96 10.00 -0.09
CA ARG A 62 -1.56 10.94 -1.06
C ARG A 62 -2.20 12.13 -0.34
N LEU A 63 -3.02 11.85 0.67
CA LEU A 63 -3.77 12.87 1.40
C LEU A 63 -2.87 13.78 2.25
N ALA A 64 -1.74 13.26 2.74
CA ALA A 64 -0.67 14.02 3.39
C ALA A 64 -0.05 15.03 2.42
N ARG A 65 0.34 14.57 1.22
CA ARG A 65 0.89 15.43 0.18
C ARG A 65 -0.08 16.55 -0.21
N ASP A 66 -1.36 16.21 -0.39
CA ASP A 66 -2.41 17.21 -0.68
C ASP A 66 -2.57 18.25 0.43
N ALA A 67 -2.26 17.89 1.67
CA ALA A 67 -2.28 18.77 2.83
C ALA A 67 -0.94 19.49 3.09
N GLY A 68 0.06 19.32 2.21
CA GLY A 68 1.37 19.95 2.34
C GLY A 68 2.27 19.35 3.43
N ILE A 69 2.02 18.10 3.84
CA ILE A 69 2.85 17.38 4.82
C ILE A 69 3.34 16.04 4.25
N GLU A 70 4.33 15.44 4.91
CA GLU A 70 4.90 14.15 4.50
C GLU A 70 4.37 12.99 5.37
N ALA A 71 4.32 11.79 4.78
CA ALA A 71 4.00 10.54 5.48
C ALA A 71 4.94 9.40 5.03
N PRO A 72 6.26 9.51 5.29
CA PRO A 72 7.27 8.63 4.71
C PRO A 72 7.14 7.16 5.14
N ALA A 73 6.66 6.87 6.35
CA ALA A 73 6.45 5.48 6.75
C ALA A 73 5.28 4.86 5.99
N ASN A 74 4.19 5.61 5.80
CA ASN A 74 3.06 5.15 4.98
C ASN A 74 3.47 5.00 3.49
N GLU A 75 4.24 5.94 2.94
CA GLU A 75 4.80 5.82 1.59
C GLU A 75 5.66 4.56 1.45
N THR A 76 6.55 4.31 2.41
CA THR A 76 7.43 3.14 2.40
C THR A 76 6.63 1.84 2.40
N VAL A 77 5.64 1.69 3.29
CA VAL A 77 4.82 0.47 3.35
C VAL A 77 3.98 0.30 2.09
N ALA A 78 3.41 1.38 1.54
CA ALA A 78 2.69 1.31 0.27
C ALA A 78 3.59 0.85 -0.88
N ALA A 79 4.82 1.39 -0.96
CA ALA A 79 5.80 1.01 -1.98
C ALA A 79 6.25 -0.45 -1.84
N LEU A 80 6.50 -0.92 -0.61
CA LEU A 80 6.85 -2.32 -0.35
C LEU A 80 5.75 -3.30 -0.79
N LEU A 81 4.48 -2.92 -0.68
CA LEU A 81 3.36 -3.77 -1.08
C LEU A 81 2.97 -3.62 -2.56
N ALA A 82 3.50 -2.61 -3.26
CA ALA A 82 3.13 -2.30 -4.64
C ALA A 82 3.27 -3.47 -5.62
N PRO A 83 4.30 -4.34 -5.54
CA PRO A 83 4.41 -5.49 -6.46
C PRO A 83 3.25 -6.47 -6.37
N TRP A 84 2.53 -6.53 -5.23
CA TRP A 84 1.42 -7.45 -5.01
C TRP A 84 0.05 -6.79 -5.09
N LYS A 85 -0.02 -5.47 -5.34
CA LYS A 85 -1.26 -4.71 -5.15
C LYS A 85 -2.43 -5.20 -6.02
N ASN A 86 -2.16 -5.78 -7.18
CA ASN A 86 -3.17 -6.32 -8.08
C ASN A 86 -3.36 -7.85 -7.96
N GLY A 87 -2.68 -8.49 -7.00
CA GLY A 87 -2.68 -9.95 -6.83
C GLY A 87 -1.68 -10.67 -7.74
N ILE A 88 -1.46 -11.96 -7.47
CA ILE A 88 -0.44 -12.77 -8.17
C ILE A 88 -0.78 -13.07 -9.64
N GLY A 89 -2.04 -12.92 -10.04
CA GLY A 89 -2.50 -13.13 -11.42
C GLY A 89 -2.24 -11.95 -12.37
N ASP A 90 -1.87 -10.79 -11.83
CA ASP A 90 -1.62 -9.55 -12.58
C ASP A 90 -0.11 -9.21 -12.70
N GLN A 91 0.77 -10.18 -12.44
CA GLN A 91 2.22 -10.03 -12.64
C GLN A 91 2.62 -9.97 -14.13
N ARG A 92 1.65 -9.90 -15.06
CA ARG A 92 1.85 -9.92 -16.52
C ARG A 92 1.92 -8.51 -17.10
N SER A 93 2.89 -7.72 -16.67
CA SER A 93 3.39 -6.60 -17.49
C SER A 93 4.85 -6.25 -17.17
N GLY A 94 5.68 -7.28 -16.97
CA GLY A 94 7.13 -7.16 -16.94
C GLY A 94 7.73 -8.16 -17.93
N SER A 95 8.03 -7.69 -19.14
CA SER A 95 8.91 -8.34 -20.13
C SER A 95 8.39 -9.61 -20.83
N ARG A 96 7.70 -9.43 -21.96
CA ARG A 96 7.90 -10.30 -23.13
C ARG A 96 8.69 -9.48 -24.17
N PRO A 97 9.89 -9.90 -24.62
CA PRO A 97 10.48 -9.30 -25.80
C PRO A 97 9.54 -9.61 -26.98
N ALA A 98 9.27 -8.60 -27.80
CA ALA A 98 8.56 -8.78 -29.05
C ALA A 98 9.33 -9.78 -29.91
N GLU A 99 8.76 -10.95 -30.18
CA GLU A 99 9.23 -11.84 -31.24
C GLU A 99 9.11 -11.07 -32.56
N GLN A 100 10.24 -10.56 -33.03
CA GLN A 100 10.40 -10.02 -34.37
C GLN A 100 10.16 -11.19 -35.33
N LYS A 101 8.95 -11.24 -35.91
CA LYS A 101 8.62 -12.17 -36.97
C LYS A 101 9.51 -11.85 -38.17
N ASP A 102 10.61 -12.58 -38.28
CA ASP A 102 11.49 -12.61 -39.43
C ASP A 102 10.64 -13.02 -40.65
N ARG A 103 10.23 -12.01 -41.43
CA ARG A 103 9.64 -12.24 -42.74
C ARG A 103 10.81 -12.47 -43.68
N GLY A 104 11.21 -13.73 -43.76
CA GLY A 104 12.01 -14.21 -44.87
C GLY A 104 11.28 -14.03 -46.19
N GLU A 105 12.03 -13.46 -47.13
CA GLU A 105 11.91 -13.51 -48.59
C GLU A 105 10.95 -12.53 -49.30
N PRO A 106 11.44 -12.00 -50.45
CA PRO A 106 11.20 -12.74 -51.69
C PRO A 106 12.50 -12.96 -52.50
N GLY A 107 12.75 -14.22 -52.87
CA GLY A 107 13.80 -14.61 -53.80
C GLY A 107 13.24 -15.40 -54.99
N ARG A 108 13.12 -14.70 -56.12
CA ARG A 108 12.91 -15.15 -57.52
C ARG A 108 11.47 -15.38 -57.99
#